data_AF-A0A940AZQ0-F1
#
_entry.id   AF-A0A940AZQ0-F1
#
_cell.length_a   1.000
_cell.length_b   1.000
_cell.length_c   1.000
_cell.angle_alpha   90.00
_cell.angle_beta   90.00
_cell.angle_gamma   90.00
#
_symmetry.space_group_name_H-M   'P 1'
#
loop_
_entity.id
_entity.type
_entity.pdbx_description
1 polymer ?
#
loop_
_entity_poly.entity_id
_entity_poly.type
_entity_poly.pdbx_seq_one_letter_code
_entity_poly.pdbx_strand_id
1 'polypeptide(L)'
;MIRLSNDIEIPQIGVGTWTLRGETARQIVLRWIVQRGLITIPRAKPNHFAENLEIMTFSLSDDDMQAISTLNQNLRSNVLNDPETFPW
;
A
#
# COMPACT_ATOMS: atom_id res chain seq x y z
N MET A 1 15.91 -3.72 3.73
CA MET A 1 15.91 -2.34 4.29
C MET A 1 16.87 -1.49 3.47
N ILE A 2 16.53 -0.22 3.23
CA ILE A 2 17.39 0.74 2.52
C ILE A 2 17.80 1.82 3.52
N ARG A 3 19.11 2.13 3.58
CA ARG A 3 19.65 3.25 4.35
C ARG A 3 19.76 4.46 3.42
N LEU A 4 19.06 5.54 3.77
CA LEU A 4 19.10 6.80 3.04
C LEU A 4 20.41 7.56 3.33
N SER A 5 20.72 8.57 2.50
CA SER A 5 21.92 9.41 2.64
C SER A 5 21.97 10.24 3.93
N ASN A 6 20.86 10.30 4.68
CA ASN A 6 20.75 10.94 5.99
C ASN A 6 20.67 9.90 7.15
N ASP A 7 21.18 8.68 6.92
CA ASP A 7 21.25 7.60 7.91
C ASP A 7 19.91 7.07 8.43
N ILE A 8 18.80 7.45 7.81
CA ILE A 8 17.49 6.88 8.10
C ILE A 8 17.39 5.50 7.44
N GLU A 9 17.15 4.47 8.24
CA GLU A 9 16.79 3.15 7.77
C GLU A 9 15.28 3.09 7.51
N ILE A 10 14.92 2.77 6.28
CA ILE A 10 13.54 2.52 5.89
C ILE A 10 13.38 1.07 5.44
N PRO A 11 12.22 0.44 5.72
CA PRO A 11 11.86 -0.76 4.98
C PRO A 11 11.96 -0.45 3.48
N GLN A 12 12.27 -1.45 2.65
CA GLN A 12 12.47 -1.27 1.21
C GLN A 12 11.19 -0.77 0.47
N ILE A 13 10.14 -0.46 1.22
CA ILE A 13 8.82 -0.06 0.83
C ILE A 13 8.71 1.47 0.91
N GLY A 14 9.00 2.10 -0.23
CA GLY A 14 8.50 3.37 -0.77
C GLY A 14 8.24 4.59 0.13
N VAL A 15 8.85 5.72 -0.27
CA VAL A 15 8.15 7.02 -0.35
C VAL A 15 8.35 7.62 -1.76
N GLY A 16 7.26 8.03 -2.40
CA GLY A 16 7.23 9.11 -3.40
C GLY A 16 7.43 8.77 -4.88
N THR A 17 8.45 8.00 -5.25
CA THR A 17 8.83 7.84 -6.67
C THR A 17 9.52 6.51 -7.00
N TRP A 18 9.71 5.63 -6.02
CA TRP A 18 10.44 4.38 -6.21
C TRP A 18 9.51 3.23 -6.56
N THR A 19 9.85 2.51 -7.63
CA THR A 19 9.25 1.22 -7.94
C THR A 19 9.93 0.15 -7.09
N LEU A 20 9.17 -0.71 -6.42
CA LEU A 20 9.74 -1.92 -5.84
C LEU A 20 9.80 -2.92 -6.99
N ARG A 21 10.95 -3.12 -7.62
CA ARG A 21 11.15 -4.10 -8.72
C ARG A 21 10.40 -3.80 -10.04
N GLY A 22 9.83 -2.60 -10.18
CA GLY A 22 9.13 -2.16 -11.39
C GLY A 22 7.68 -1.74 -11.11
N GLU A 23 7.12 -2.20 -9.99
CA GLU A 23 5.74 -1.94 -9.58
C GLU A 23 5.59 -0.64 -8.79
N THR A 24 4.49 0.08 -9.02
CA THR A 24 4.21 1.33 -8.31
C THR A 24 3.75 1.09 -6.88
N ALA A 25 3.92 2.07 -5.98
CA ALA A 25 3.44 1.98 -4.60
C ALA A 25 1.93 1.65 -4.51
N ARG A 26 1.14 2.16 -5.46
CA ARG A 26 -0.29 1.82 -5.57
C ARG A 26 -0.49 0.33 -5.88
N GLN A 27 0.23 -0.21 -6.86
CA GLN A 27 0.14 -1.64 -7.19
C GLN A 27 0.52 -2.51 -5.99
N ILE A 28 1.58 -2.14 -5.26
CA ILE A 28 2.03 -2.85 -4.05
C ILE A 28 0.92 -2.85 -2.99
N VAL A 29 0.31 -1.70 -2.69
CA VAL A 29 -0.76 -1.61 -1.69
C VAL A 29 -1.98 -2.44 -2.11
N LEU A 30 -2.38 -2.37 -3.37
CA LEU A 30 -3.51 -3.16 -3.88
C LEU A 30 -3.21 -4.66 -3.85
N ARG A 31 -2.00 -5.06 -4.26
CA ARG A 31 -1.54 -6.46 -4.17
C ARG A 31 -1.55 -6.95 -2.74
N TRP A 32 -1.08 -6.15 -1.78
CA TRP A 32 -1.07 -6.51 -0.35
C TRP A 32 -2.48 -6.78 0.18
N ILE A 33 -3.49 -5.98 -0.21
CA ILE A 33 -4.88 -6.21 0.19
C ILE A 33 -5.40 -7.53 -0.40
N VAL A 34 -5.23 -7.73 -1.71
CA VAL A 34 -5.76 -8.91 -2.41
C VAL A 34 -5.08 -10.21 -1.96
N GLN A 35 -3.76 -10.19 -1.76
CA GLN A 35 -3.00 -11.37 -1.33
C GLN A 35 -3.38 -11.84 0.08
N ARG A 36 -3.97 -10.97 0.92
CA ARG A 36 -4.58 -11.34 2.21
C ARG A 36 -5.98 -11.96 2.09
N GLY A 37 -6.49 -12.12 0.88
CA GLY A 37 -7.84 -12.62 0.61
C GLY A 37 -8.94 -11.56 0.75
N LEU A 38 -8.59 -10.27 0.75
CA LEU A 38 -9.55 -9.17 0.86
C LEU A 38 -9.90 -8.60 -0.53
N ILE A 39 -11.16 -8.21 -0.70
CA ILE A 39 -11.62 -7.49 -1.89
C ILE A 39 -11.35 -5.99 -1.70
N THR A 40 -10.81 -5.34 -2.74
CA THR A 40 -10.52 -3.89 -2.74
C THR A 40 -11.31 -3.17 -3.84
N ILE A 41 -11.73 -1.93 -3.57
CA ILE A 41 -12.46 -1.06 -4.51
C ILE A 41 -11.64 0.23 -4.71
N PRO A 42 -10.59 0.20 -5.56
CA PRO A 42 -9.72 1.35 -5.74
C PRO A 42 -10.43 2.47 -6.48
N ARG A 43 -10.30 3.71 -5.98
CA ARG A 43 -10.59 4.90 -6.79
C ARG A 43 -9.54 5.00 -7.90
N ALA A 44 -9.97 5.08 -9.15
CA ALA A 44 -9.08 5.22 -10.30
C ALA A 44 -9.50 6.36 -11.23
N LYS A 45 -8.51 6.97 -11.89
CA LYS A 45 -8.70 7.78 -13.10
C LYS A 45 -8.59 6.85 -14.33
N PRO A 46 -9.11 7.24 -15.51
CA PRO A 46 -9.11 6.38 -16.71
C PRO A 46 -7.76 5.74 -17.06
N ASN A 47 -6.66 6.48 -16.88
CA ASN A 47 -5.29 6.04 -17.15
C ASN A 47 -4.72 5.03 -16.15
N HIS A 48 -5.44 4.68 -15.09
CA HIS A 48 -4.95 3.82 -14.02
C HIS A 48 -5.73 2.51 -13.85
N PHE A 49 -6.78 2.28 -14.64
CA PHE A 49 -7.53 1.03 -14.57
C PHE A 49 -6.67 -0.18 -14.95
N ALA A 50 -5.95 -0.10 -16.07
CA ALA A 50 -5.08 -1.19 -16.52
C ALA A 50 -3.99 -1.50 -15.49
N GLU A 51 -3.28 -0.46 -15.02
CA GLU A 51 -2.23 -0.59 -14.01
C GLU A 51 -2.73 -1.22 -12.69
N ASN A 52 -3.96 -0.90 -12.27
CA ASN A 52 -4.57 -1.51 -11.08
C ASN A 52 -4.89 -3.00 -11.26
N LEU A 53 -5.09 -3.46 -12.49
CA LEU A 53 -5.37 -4.88 -12.79
C LEU A 53 -4.08 -5.70 -12.90
N GLU A 54 -2.96 -5.07 -13.25
CA GLU A 54 -1.64 -5.70 -13.32
C GLU A 54 -1.14 -6.24 -11.97
N ILE A 55 -1.80 -5.90 -10.85
CA ILE A 55 -1.48 -6.44 -9.52
C ILE A 55 -1.58 -7.97 -9.41
N MET A 56 -2.16 -8.63 -10.41
CA MET A 56 -2.28 -10.08 -10.46
C MET A 56 -1.04 -10.77 -11.07
N THR A 57 -0.12 -10.01 -11.68
CA THR A 57 1.05 -10.56 -12.40
C THR A 57 2.25 -10.82 -11.49
N PHE A 58 2.22 -10.36 -10.24
CA PHE A 58 3.29 -10.52 -9.27
C PHE A 58 2.75 -10.91 -7.89
N SER A 59 3.65 -11.25 -6.97
CA SER A 59 3.32 -11.53 -5.57
C SER A 59 4.32 -10.84 -4.64
N LEU A 60 3.85 -10.50 -3.44
CA LEU A 60 4.71 -9.98 -2.38
C LEU A 60 5.28 -11.15 -1.59
N SER A 61 6.55 -11.05 -1.20
CA SER A 61 7.17 -12.02 -0.30
C SER A 61 6.57 -11.92 1.11
N ASP A 62 6.74 -12.95 1.93
CA ASP A 62 6.27 -12.92 3.32
C ASP A 62 6.89 -11.75 4.11
N ASP A 63 8.17 -11.44 3.85
CA ASP A 63 8.86 -10.31 4.46
C ASP A 63 8.25 -8.96 4.03
N ASP A 64 7.90 -8.80 2.75
CA ASP A 64 7.21 -7.59 2.27
C ASP A 64 5.83 -7.45 2.92
N MET A 65 5.08 -8.56 2.99
CA MET A 65 3.75 -8.60 3.62
C MET A 65 3.82 -8.20 5.09
N GLN A 66 4.83 -8.68 5.83
CA GLN A 66 5.08 -8.33 7.22
C GLN A 66 5.50 -6.87 7.36
N ALA A 67 6.44 -6.40 6.54
CA ALA A 67 6.91 -5.02 6.57
C ALA A 67 5.77 -4.02 6.34
N ILE A 68 4.87 -4.26 5.37
CA ILE A 68 3.69 -3.41 5.17
C ILE A 68 2.77 -3.45 6.40
N SER A 69 2.59 -4.62 7.00
CA SER A 69 1.72 -4.79 8.18
C SER A 69 2.21 -3.98 9.39
N THR A 70 3.54 -3.80 9.54
CA THR A 70 4.11 -2.97 10.61
C THR A 70 3.85 -1.47 10.45
N LEU A 71 3.37 -1.01 9.29
CA LEU A 71 3.04 0.40 9.05
C LEU A 71 1.70 0.81 9.67
N ASN A 72 0.90 -0.13 10.19
CA ASN A 72 -0.38 0.20 10.81
C ASN A 72 -0.19 1.06 12.07
N GLN A 73 -0.83 2.24 12.08
CA GLN A 73 -0.82 3.16 13.23
C GLN A 73 -2.18 3.24 13.94
N ASN A 74 -3.15 2.41 13.55
CA ASN A 74 -4.55 2.50 14.01
C ASN A 74 -5.19 3.88 13.78
N LEU A 75 -4.74 4.61 12.76
CA LEU A 75 -5.29 5.91 12.38
C LEU A 75 -6.30 5.76 11.23
N ARG A 76 -7.37 6.56 11.28
CA ARG A 76 -8.33 6.73 10.18
C ARG A 76 -7.91 7.92 9.33
N SER A 77 -7.96 7.77 8.00
CA SER A 77 -7.60 8.86 7.08
C SER A 77 -8.61 10.02 7.07
N ASN A 78 -9.87 9.74 7.41
CA ASN A 78 -10.89 10.76 7.60
C ASN A 78 -11.52 10.64 8.99
N VAL A 79 -11.07 11.49 9.92
CA VAL A 79 -11.58 11.57 11.30
C VAL A 79 -13.06 11.92 11.38
N LEU A 80 -13.62 12.60 10.36
CA LEU A 80 -15.05 12.92 10.33
C LEU A 80 -15.92 11.70 10.01
N ASN A 81 -15.33 10.60 9.55
CA ASN A 81 -16.02 9.34 9.22
C ASN A 81 -15.75 8.26 10.26
N ASP A 82 -15.38 8.62 11.48
CA ASP A 82 -15.23 7.64 12.55
C ASP A 82 -16.62 7.09 12.94
N PRO A 83 -16.91 5.79 12.72
CA PRO A 83 -18.21 5.22 13.07
C PRO A 83 -18.50 5.28 14.57
N GLU A 84 -17.52 5.48 15.43
CA GLU A 84 -17.74 5.63 16.88
C GLU A 84 -18.21 7.05 17.24
N THR A 85 -17.90 8.05 16.42
CA THR A 85 -18.24 9.46 16.70
C THR A 85 -19.09 10.11 15.60
N PHE A 86 -19.51 9.35 14.59
CA PHE A 86 -20.29 9.89 13.46
C PHE A 86 -21.69 10.31 13.94
N PRO A 87 -22.15 11.54 13.64
CA PRO A 87 -23.48 11.98 14.03
C PRO A 87 -24.52 11.37 13.07
N TRP A 88 -25.18 10.30 13.53
CA TRP A 88 -26.38 9.74 12.88
C TRP A 88 -27.59 10.67 13.00
#